data_AF-A0A5A7VV58-F1
#
_entry.id   AF-A0A5A7VV58-F1
#
_cell.length_a   1.000
_cell.length_b   1.000
_cell.length_c   1.000
_cell.angle_alpha   90.00
_cell.angle_beta   90.00
_cell.angle_gamma   90.00
#
_symmetry.space_group_name_H-M   'P 1'
#
loop_
_entity.id
_entity.type
_entity.pdbx_description
1 polymer ?
#
loop_
_entity_poly.entity_id
_entity_poly.type
_entity_poly.pdbx_seq_one_letter_code
_entity_poly.pdbx_strand_id
1 'polypeptide(L)'
;MSMLDKYGKNIPEGHRLETVAILAKTANQMPSQMAEFKTVLKSGGNYDDVLAKANEISSAYDYYDGPKAAALAKRYKDAYKNPENAAALDRAHAKVGDANFDPSRSASDPDIKEALKAIGQGGRSHTTGGHGSLRLGSHGDKVIGLQTDLATLGFTDAHGHALHPDGDFGPGTEAAVEKFQRAHHMTPDGIAGPKTLNALRMVVHPSQPNLADATHPGNGMYLQALDAVHRLDAQRGRAPDQRSDNLAAALAIAAHGNGLSRVDHVVLSDDSSRAYAVQGDIDSLFKRYTDVDVAQAIGTPLVQSSVQWQHDSRQVNPTQATPPVQQMQNPQMDQPVVQRSP
;
A
#
# COMPACT_ATOMS: atom_id res chain seq x y z
N MET A 1 -6.32 -39.44 22.49
CA MET A 1 -5.92 -39.80 21.11
C MET A 1 -6.75 -39.00 20.14
N SER A 2 -6.10 -38.25 19.25
CA SER A 2 -6.77 -37.40 18.27
C SER A 2 -7.45 -38.24 17.17
N MET A 3 -8.41 -37.66 16.46
CA MET A 3 -9.08 -38.30 15.32
C MET A 3 -8.06 -38.77 14.26
N LEU A 4 -6.99 -38.00 14.06
CA LEU A 4 -5.92 -38.29 13.12
C LEU A 4 -5.03 -39.44 13.59
N ASP A 5 -4.81 -39.60 14.89
CA ASP A 5 -4.05 -40.73 15.44
C ASP A 5 -4.80 -42.06 15.25
N LYS A 6 -6.14 -42.00 15.33
CA LYS A 6 -6.99 -43.19 15.25
C LYS A 6 -7.31 -43.63 13.81
N TYR A 7 -7.48 -42.67 12.90
CA TYR A 7 -7.99 -42.94 11.55
C TYR A 7 -7.09 -42.41 10.42
N GLY A 8 -6.13 -41.55 10.72
CA GLY A 8 -5.28 -40.87 9.72
C GLY A 8 -4.07 -41.66 9.25
N LYS A 9 -4.16 -42.99 9.15
CA LYS A 9 -3.03 -43.85 8.73
C LYS A 9 -2.58 -43.59 7.28
N ASN A 10 -3.48 -43.12 6.43
CA ASN A 10 -3.23 -42.85 5.00
C ASN A 10 -2.87 -41.38 4.74
N ILE A 11 -2.68 -40.58 5.78
CA ILE A 11 -2.23 -39.19 5.67
C ILE A 11 -0.69 -39.19 5.73
N PRO A 12 0.01 -38.81 4.65
CA PRO A 12 1.47 -38.75 4.65
C PRO A 12 1.96 -37.77 5.72
N GLU A 13 3.12 -38.05 6.32
CA GLU A 13 3.70 -37.20 7.38
C GLU A 13 3.84 -35.73 6.91
N GLY A 14 4.25 -35.55 5.66
CA GLY A 14 4.36 -34.23 5.04
C GLY A 14 3.04 -33.47 4.89
N HIS A 15 1.88 -34.08 5.13
CA HIS A 15 0.56 -33.43 5.07
C HIS A 15 -0.22 -33.50 6.38
N ARG A 16 0.37 -34.03 7.47
CA ARG A 16 -0.32 -34.14 8.75
C ARG A 16 -0.64 -32.77 9.34
N LEU A 17 0.26 -31.79 9.22
CA LEU A 17 0.03 -30.43 9.74
C LEU A 17 -1.15 -29.74 9.04
N GLU A 18 -1.20 -29.80 7.71
CA GLU A 18 -2.31 -29.25 6.91
C GLU A 18 -3.63 -29.94 7.25
N THR A 19 -3.61 -31.26 7.45
CA THR A 19 -4.78 -32.04 7.87
C THR A 19 -5.26 -31.63 9.26
N VAL A 20 -4.33 -31.47 10.22
CA VAL A 20 -4.66 -30.96 11.56
C VAL A 20 -5.26 -29.58 11.48
N ALA A 21 -4.73 -28.69 10.63
CA ALA A 21 -5.25 -27.35 10.46
C ALA A 21 -6.70 -27.34 9.93
N ILE A 22 -7.02 -28.18 8.94
CA ILE A 22 -8.40 -28.35 8.46
C ILE A 22 -9.31 -28.83 9.59
N LEU A 23 -8.92 -29.89 10.30
CA LEU A 23 -9.73 -30.48 11.35
C LEU A 23 -9.94 -29.51 12.53
N ALA A 24 -8.90 -28.79 12.95
CA ALA A 24 -8.99 -27.79 14.01
C ALA A 24 -9.89 -26.62 13.60
N LYS A 25 -9.74 -26.12 12.37
CA LYS A 25 -10.58 -25.03 11.86
C LYS A 25 -12.04 -25.45 11.74
N THR A 26 -12.29 -26.70 11.30
CA THR A 26 -13.62 -27.30 11.26
C THR A 26 -14.21 -27.46 12.66
N ALA A 27 -13.47 -28.01 13.61
CA ALA A 27 -13.93 -28.16 14.99
C ALA A 27 -14.30 -26.83 15.63
N ASN A 28 -13.67 -25.73 15.22
CA ASN A 28 -13.95 -24.39 15.72
C ASN A 28 -15.12 -23.69 14.98
N GLN A 29 -15.16 -23.72 13.64
CA GLN A 29 -16.15 -22.98 12.85
C GLN A 29 -17.42 -23.78 12.54
N MET A 30 -17.30 -25.09 12.40
CA MET A 30 -18.39 -25.99 12.01
C MET A 30 -18.28 -27.34 12.71
N PRO A 31 -18.46 -27.41 14.04
CA PRO A 31 -18.31 -28.66 14.80
C PRO A 31 -19.20 -29.79 14.27
N SER A 32 -20.39 -29.47 13.73
CA SER A 32 -21.32 -30.44 13.12
C SER A 32 -20.73 -31.16 11.91
N GLN A 33 -19.83 -30.51 11.16
CA GLN A 33 -19.17 -31.07 9.98
C GLN A 33 -18.04 -32.04 10.31
N MET A 34 -17.60 -32.13 11.58
CA MET A 34 -16.53 -33.06 12.00
C MET A 34 -16.87 -34.53 11.74
N ALA A 35 -18.16 -34.88 11.70
CA ALA A 35 -18.60 -36.24 11.39
C ALA A 35 -18.27 -36.64 9.94
N GLU A 36 -18.28 -35.70 9.00
CA GLU A 36 -17.94 -35.95 7.60
C GLU A 36 -16.46 -36.27 7.44
N PHE A 37 -15.59 -35.46 8.06
CA PHE A 37 -14.14 -35.71 8.07
C PHE A 37 -13.77 -37.03 8.76
N LYS A 38 -14.47 -37.38 9.86
CA LYS A 38 -14.30 -38.68 10.51
C LYS A 38 -14.64 -39.83 9.57
N THR A 39 -15.67 -39.67 8.74
CA THR A 39 -16.07 -40.65 7.75
C THR A 39 -15.01 -40.80 6.67
N VAL A 40 -14.51 -39.70 6.11
CA VAL A 40 -13.40 -39.71 5.13
C VAL A 40 -12.19 -40.48 5.67
N LEU A 41 -11.73 -40.15 6.87
CA LEU A 41 -10.56 -40.81 7.48
C LEU A 41 -10.81 -42.30 7.79
N LYS A 42 -12.00 -42.65 8.29
CA LYS A 42 -12.37 -44.05 8.57
C LYS A 42 -12.41 -44.91 7.31
N SER A 43 -12.86 -44.34 6.20
CA SER A 43 -12.87 -45.00 4.90
C SER A 43 -11.47 -45.16 4.28
N GLY A 44 -10.42 -44.66 4.96
CA GLY A 44 -9.06 -44.71 4.47
C GLY A 44 -8.71 -43.57 3.50
N GLY A 45 -9.45 -42.45 3.54
CA GLY A 45 -9.12 -41.28 2.73
C GLY A 45 -7.75 -40.70 3.06
N ASN A 46 -7.12 -40.12 2.05
CA ASN A 46 -5.83 -39.45 2.14
C ASN A 46 -6.00 -37.93 2.36
N TYR A 47 -4.90 -37.17 2.25
CA TYR A 47 -4.96 -35.70 2.41
C TYR A 47 -5.84 -35.03 1.35
N ASP A 48 -5.76 -35.47 0.10
CA ASP A 48 -6.52 -34.87 -1.00
C ASP A 48 -8.03 -35.09 -0.80
N ASP A 49 -8.45 -36.23 -0.27
CA ASP A 49 -9.85 -36.50 0.09
C ASP A 49 -10.33 -35.57 1.21
N VAL A 50 -9.49 -35.33 2.23
CA VAL A 50 -9.79 -34.39 3.31
C VAL A 50 -9.88 -32.96 2.78
N LEU A 51 -8.95 -32.55 1.91
CA LEU A 51 -8.96 -31.22 1.31
C LEU A 51 -10.16 -31.04 0.37
N ALA A 52 -10.52 -32.06 -0.41
CA ALA A 52 -11.69 -32.06 -1.29
C ALA A 52 -12.97 -31.86 -0.47
N LYS A 53 -13.13 -32.61 0.63
CA LYS A 53 -14.26 -32.43 1.56
C LYS A 53 -14.28 -31.02 2.18
N ALA A 54 -13.13 -30.47 2.54
CA ALA A 54 -13.05 -29.10 3.02
C ALA A 54 -13.43 -28.06 1.94
N ASN A 55 -13.03 -28.26 0.68
CA ASN A 55 -13.41 -27.37 -0.42
C ASN A 55 -14.91 -27.45 -0.74
N GLU A 56 -15.50 -28.64 -0.65
CA GLU A 56 -16.96 -28.85 -0.78
C GLU A 56 -17.73 -28.09 0.30
N ILE A 57 -17.29 -28.15 1.56
CA ILE A 57 -17.92 -27.37 2.63
C ILE A 57 -17.69 -25.87 2.40
N SER A 58 -16.49 -25.47 1.97
CA SER A 58 -16.15 -24.07 1.72
C SER A 58 -16.91 -23.45 0.55
N SER A 59 -17.40 -24.25 -0.41
CA SER A 59 -18.24 -23.74 -1.50
C SER A 59 -19.69 -23.54 -1.07
N ALA A 60 -20.15 -24.24 -0.03
CA ALA A 60 -21.47 -24.07 0.56
C ALA A 60 -21.52 -23.01 1.67
N TYR A 61 -20.40 -22.75 2.34
CA TYR A 61 -20.32 -21.86 3.50
C TYR A 61 -19.11 -20.92 3.41
N ASP A 62 -19.35 -19.67 2.99
CA ASP A 62 -18.31 -18.65 2.79
C ASP A 62 -17.51 -18.30 4.07
N TYR A 63 -18.06 -18.57 5.24
CA TYR A 63 -17.42 -18.34 6.55
C TYR A 63 -16.51 -19.49 7.00
N TYR A 64 -16.52 -20.62 6.29
CA TYR A 64 -15.65 -21.75 6.59
C TYR A 64 -14.30 -21.58 5.91
N ASP A 65 -13.23 -21.59 6.70
CA ASP A 65 -11.87 -21.36 6.20
C ASP A 65 -10.98 -22.61 6.30
N GLY A 66 -11.55 -23.82 6.32
CA GLY A 66 -10.77 -25.07 6.38
C GLY A 66 -9.65 -25.15 5.33
N PRO A 67 -9.94 -24.95 4.03
CA PRO A 67 -8.91 -24.95 2.98
C PRO A 67 -7.85 -23.86 3.17
N LYS A 68 -8.26 -22.67 3.63
CA LYS A 68 -7.33 -21.57 3.92
C LYS A 68 -6.40 -21.93 5.09
N ALA A 69 -6.89 -22.65 6.09
CA ALA A 69 -6.09 -23.14 7.20
C ALA A 69 -5.02 -24.15 6.74
N ALA A 70 -5.36 -25.09 5.85
CA ALA A 70 -4.37 -25.97 5.21
C ALA A 70 -3.32 -25.19 4.40
N ALA A 71 -3.76 -24.23 3.59
CA ALA A 71 -2.84 -23.40 2.81
C ALA A 71 -1.87 -22.61 3.71
N LEU A 72 -2.35 -22.12 4.86
CA LEU A 72 -1.53 -21.44 5.86
C LEU A 72 -0.53 -22.39 6.51
N ALA A 73 -0.97 -23.58 6.93
CA ALA A 73 -0.10 -24.62 7.48
C ALA A 73 1.01 -25.04 6.49
N LYS A 74 0.70 -25.13 5.20
CA LYS A 74 1.70 -25.40 4.16
C LYS A 74 2.74 -24.28 4.07
N ARG A 75 2.31 -23.01 4.06
CA ARG A 75 3.23 -21.85 4.05
C ARG A 75 4.12 -21.83 5.28
N TYR A 76 3.54 -22.16 6.43
CA TYR A 76 4.26 -22.28 7.70
C TYR A 76 5.40 -23.30 7.59
N LYS A 77 5.08 -24.51 7.12
CA LYS A 77 6.06 -25.58 6.87
C LYS A 77 7.11 -25.21 5.82
N ASP A 78 6.70 -24.55 4.73
CA ASP A 78 7.60 -24.14 3.66
C ASP A 78 8.56 -23.03 4.13
N ALA A 79 8.11 -22.12 4.99
CA ALA A 79 8.95 -21.06 5.55
C ALA A 79 10.09 -21.60 6.43
N TYR A 80 9.88 -22.70 7.16
CA TYR A 80 10.91 -23.39 7.94
C TYR A 80 12.10 -23.92 7.12
N LYS A 81 11.97 -24.03 5.79
CA LYS A 81 13.08 -24.45 4.92
C LYS A 81 14.16 -23.38 4.78
N ASN A 82 13.83 -22.11 5.04
CA ASN A 82 14.80 -21.02 5.07
C ASN A 82 15.27 -20.79 6.52
N PRO A 83 16.59 -20.85 6.80
CA PRO A 83 17.13 -20.65 8.16
C PRO A 83 16.75 -19.33 8.83
N GLU A 84 16.70 -18.22 8.08
CA GLU A 84 16.34 -16.90 8.62
C GLU A 84 14.87 -16.85 9.03
N ASN A 85 14.00 -17.44 8.20
CA ASN A 85 12.58 -17.57 8.50
C ASN A 85 12.36 -18.52 9.69
N ALA A 86 13.07 -19.65 9.75
CA ALA A 86 12.97 -20.60 10.86
C ALA A 86 13.30 -19.92 12.20
N ALA A 87 14.36 -19.11 12.25
CA ALA A 87 14.70 -18.37 13.46
C ALA A 87 13.59 -17.39 13.89
N ALA A 88 12.92 -16.72 12.96
CA ALA A 88 11.80 -15.83 13.26
C ALA A 88 10.57 -16.61 13.77
N LEU A 89 10.26 -17.74 13.12
CA LEU A 89 9.16 -18.62 13.51
C LEU A 89 9.37 -19.21 14.91
N ASP A 90 10.60 -19.61 15.25
CA ASP A 90 10.94 -20.16 16.56
C ASP A 90 10.81 -19.12 17.67
N ARG A 91 11.21 -17.87 17.44
CA ARG A 91 10.99 -16.76 18.39
C ARG A 91 9.51 -16.50 18.61
N ALA A 92 8.72 -16.45 17.54
CA ALA A 92 7.27 -16.29 17.64
C ALA A 92 6.63 -17.48 18.36
N HIS A 93 7.07 -18.71 18.11
CA HIS A 93 6.60 -19.91 18.83
C HIS A 93 6.90 -19.86 20.32
N ALA A 94 8.13 -19.51 20.69
CA ALA A 94 8.50 -19.35 22.10
C ALA A 94 7.63 -18.27 22.76
N LYS A 95 7.30 -17.20 22.03
CA LYS A 95 6.47 -16.10 22.52
C LYS A 95 5.02 -16.53 22.75
N VAL A 96 4.37 -17.17 21.78
CA VAL A 96 2.97 -17.61 21.91
C VAL A 96 2.80 -18.78 22.87
N GLY A 97 3.88 -19.51 23.16
CA GLY A 97 3.92 -20.56 24.17
C GLY A 97 4.10 -20.06 25.60
N ASP A 98 4.39 -18.77 25.80
CA ASP A 98 4.50 -18.17 27.13
C ASP A 98 3.12 -18.10 27.80
N ALA A 99 3.02 -18.51 29.06
CA ALA A 99 1.76 -18.51 29.81
C ALA A 99 1.17 -17.11 30.01
N ASN A 100 2.00 -16.07 29.94
CA ASN A 100 1.62 -14.66 30.05
C ASN A 100 1.46 -13.98 28.69
N PHE A 101 1.53 -14.74 27.59
CA PHE A 101 1.33 -14.19 26.26
C PHE A 101 -0.06 -13.56 26.15
N ASP A 102 -0.09 -12.27 25.79
CA ASP A 102 -1.31 -11.52 25.51
C ASP A 102 -1.57 -11.53 24.00
N PRO A 103 -2.55 -12.32 23.50
CA PRO A 103 -2.83 -12.41 22.07
C PRO A 103 -3.27 -11.09 21.46
N SER A 104 -3.80 -10.14 22.25
CA SER A 104 -4.25 -8.84 21.76
C SER A 104 -3.09 -7.95 21.29
N ARG A 105 -1.88 -8.18 21.81
CA ARG A 105 -0.67 -7.41 21.45
C ARG A 105 0.14 -8.03 20.31
N SER A 106 -0.28 -9.20 19.83
CA SER A 106 0.41 -9.98 18.80
C SER A 106 0.75 -9.17 17.54
N ALA A 107 -0.13 -8.27 17.11
CA ALA A 107 0.06 -7.43 15.93
C ALA A 107 1.21 -6.41 16.06
N SER A 108 1.53 -6.01 17.29
CA SER A 108 2.59 -5.03 17.60
C SER A 108 3.91 -5.69 18.01
N ASP A 109 3.90 -7.00 18.25
CA ASP A 109 5.09 -7.72 18.68
C ASP A 109 6.06 -7.94 17.50
N PRO A 110 7.33 -7.53 17.62
CA PRO A 110 8.29 -7.57 16.52
C PRO A 110 8.61 -8.99 16.06
N ASP A 111 8.68 -9.97 16.97
CA ASP A 111 8.98 -11.35 16.62
C ASP A 111 7.80 -12.01 15.92
N ILE A 112 6.58 -11.72 16.38
CA ILE A 112 5.36 -12.18 15.71
C ILE A 112 5.21 -11.52 14.35
N LYS A 113 5.50 -10.22 14.22
CA LYS A 113 5.43 -9.50 12.95
C LYS A 113 6.40 -10.06 11.92
N GLU A 114 7.64 -10.35 12.33
CA GLU A 114 8.63 -10.95 11.43
C GLU A 114 8.26 -12.39 11.05
N ALA A 115 7.73 -13.18 11.99
CA ALA A 115 7.19 -14.51 11.70
C ALA A 115 6.00 -14.48 10.71
N LEU A 116 5.08 -13.53 10.88
CA LEU A 116 3.97 -13.32 9.94
C LEU A 116 4.48 -12.92 8.56
N LYS A 117 5.52 -12.07 8.48
CA LYS A 117 6.18 -11.72 7.21
C LYS A 117 6.82 -12.95 6.56
N ALA A 118 7.50 -13.80 7.32
CA ALA A 118 8.14 -15.02 6.85
C ALA A 118 7.16 -16.01 6.18
N ILE A 119 5.90 -16.06 6.62
CA ILE A 119 4.85 -16.91 6.03
C ILE A 119 3.97 -16.19 5.00
N GLY A 120 4.37 -14.99 4.56
CA GLY A 120 3.64 -14.19 3.57
C GLY A 120 2.33 -13.58 4.11
N GLN A 121 2.24 -13.40 5.43
CA GLN A 121 1.13 -12.72 6.14
C GLN A 121 1.49 -11.30 6.62
N GLY A 122 2.77 -10.91 6.64
CA GLY A 122 3.24 -9.61 7.17
C GLY A 122 2.85 -8.36 6.36
N GLY A 123 2.02 -8.50 5.32
CA GLY A 123 1.40 -7.39 4.59
C GLY A 123 -0.14 -7.44 4.59
N ARG A 124 -0.75 -8.31 5.41
CA ARG A 124 -2.20 -8.53 5.42
C ARG A 124 -2.82 -7.88 6.64
N SER A 125 -3.18 -6.61 6.49
CA SER A 125 -4.21 -5.96 7.32
C SER A 125 -5.44 -6.87 7.37
N HIS A 126 -5.85 -7.25 8.59
CA HIS A 126 -6.96 -8.15 8.84
C HIS A 126 -8.25 -7.63 8.17
N THR A 127 -8.76 -8.38 7.18
CA THR A 127 -10.11 -8.17 6.65
C THR A 127 -10.90 -9.46 6.80
N THR A 128 -11.73 -9.54 7.83
CA THR A 128 -12.91 -10.40 7.86
C THR A 128 -14.09 -9.59 7.32
N GLY A 129 -14.54 -9.93 6.11
CA GLY A 129 -15.75 -9.35 5.50
C GLY A 129 -15.68 -9.10 4.00
N GLY A 130 -15.53 -10.15 3.19
CA GLY A 130 -15.93 -10.17 1.77
C GLY A 130 -15.18 -9.26 0.77
N HIS A 131 -14.23 -9.84 0.04
CA HIS A 131 -13.85 -9.43 -1.33
C HIS A 131 -13.75 -7.91 -1.61
N GLY A 132 -12.93 -7.18 -0.84
CA GLY A 132 -12.55 -5.80 -1.21
C GLY A 132 -13.72 -4.82 -1.40
N SER A 133 -14.87 -5.09 -0.79
CA SER A 133 -16.07 -4.25 -0.86
C SER A 133 -16.57 -3.91 0.54
N LEU A 134 -16.91 -2.64 0.77
CA LEU A 134 -17.54 -2.16 2.01
C LEU A 134 -19.04 -1.93 1.74
N ARG A 135 -19.89 -2.36 2.66
CA ARG A 135 -21.35 -2.31 2.55
C ARG A 135 -22.00 -2.18 3.92
N LEU A 136 -23.31 -1.97 3.96
CA LEU A 136 -24.09 -1.90 5.20
C LEU A 136 -23.71 -3.03 6.18
N GLY A 137 -23.37 -2.65 7.42
CA GLY A 137 -22.89 -3.53 8.48
C GLY A 137 -21.39 -3.81 8.46
N SER A 138 -20.62 -3.33 7.48
CA SER A 138 -19.15 -3.33 7.54
C SER A 138 -18.67 -2.37 8.62
N HIS A 139 -17.54 -2.66 9.25
CA HIS A 139 -16.96 -1.81 10.29
C HIS A 139 -15.42 -1.83 10.31
N GLY A 140 -14.81 -0.82 10.93
CA GLY A 140 -13.37 -0.68 11.15
C GLY A 140 -12.66 0.32 10.22
N ASP A 141 -11.33 0.37 10.28
CA ASP A 141 -10.50 1.42 9.67
C ASP A 141 -10.77 1.70 8.17
N LYS A 142 -11.17 0.67 7.41
CA LYS A 142 -11.50 0.83 6.00
C LYS A 142 -12.79 1.63 5.79
N VAL A 143 -13.76 1.46 6.69
CA VAL A 143 -15.00 2.24 6.69
C VAL A 143 -14.71 3.67 7.13
N ILE A 144 -13.84 3.87 8.12
CA ILE A 144 -13.36 5.21 8.52
C ILE A 144 -12.73 5.92 7.31
N GLY A 145 -11.83 5.24 6.58
CA GLY A 145 -11.21 5.78 5.37
C GLY A 145 -12.24 6.14 4.30
N LEU A 146 -13.18 5.24 4.00
CA LEU A 146 -14.28 5.51 3.07
C LEU A 146 -15.12 6.73 3.48
N GLN A 147 -15.54 6.81 4.75
CA GLN A 147 -16.34 7.91 5.28
C GLN A 147 -15.56 9.23 5.23
N THR A 148 -14.26 9.19 5.53
CA THR A 148 -13.36 10.35 5.44
C THR A 148 -13.25 10.85 4.00
N ASP A 149 -13.04 9.95 3.04
CA ASP A 149 -12.96 10.25 1.61
C ASP A 149 -14.26 10.87 1.10
N LEU A 150 -15.41 10.26 1.41
CA LEU A 150 -16.73 10.78 1.04
C LEU A 150 -17.02 12.15 1.66
N ALA A 151 -16.70 12.33 2.95
CA ALA A 151 -16.84 13.61 3.64
C ALA A 151 -15.95 14.70 3.04
N THR A 152 -14.70 14.35 2.69
CA THR A 152 -13.73 15.27 2.04
C THR A 152 -14.26 15.75 0.69
N LEU A 153 -14.94 14.88 -0.05
CA LEU A 153 -15.58 15.23 -1.32
C LEU A 153 -16.96 15.92 -1.15
N GLY A 154 -17.43 16.11 0.08
CA GLY A 154 -18.71 16.76 0.38
C GLY A 154 -19.94 15.87 0.18
N PHE A 155 -19.79 14.55 0.09
CA PHE A 155 -20.93 13.63 0.06
C PHE A 155 -21.53 13.46 1.46
N THR A 156 -22.86 13.56 1.52
CA THR A 156 -23.64 13.61 2.76
C THR A 156 -24.61 12.45 2.87
N ASP A 157 -25.10 12.19 4.08
CA ASP A 157 -26.16 11.22 4.34
C ASP A 157 -27.48 11.56 3.59
N ALA A 158 -28.50 10.71 3.69
CA ALA A 158 -29.79 10.93 3.02
C ALA A 158 -30.47 12.28 3.38
N HIS A 159 -30.18 12.85 4.55
CA HIS A 159 -30.78 14.08 5.07
C HIS A 159 -29.92 15.32 4.78
N GLY A 160 -28.75 15.15 4.17
CA GLY A 160 -27.83 16.24 3.86
C GLY A 160 -26.83 16.57 4.97
N HIS A 161 -26.73 15.75 6.01
CA HIS A 161 -25.71 15.92 7.05
C HIS A 161 -24.36 15.37 6.59
N ALA A 162 -23.29 16.04 6.99
CA ALA A 162 -21.93 15.55 6.79
C ALA A 162 -21.75 14.20 7.49
N LEU A 163 -21.00 13.30 6.85
CA LEU A 163 -20.66 12.02 7.46
C LEU A 163 -19.71 12.22 8.64
N HIS A 164 -19.93 11.46 9.70
CA HIS A 164 -18.96 11.29 10.78
C HIS A 164 -18.19 9.98 10.54
N PRO A 165 -16.85 10.00 10.41
CA PRO A 165 -16.04 8.79 10.25
C PRO A 165 -15.95 7.97 11.55
N ASP A 166 -17.06 7.37 11.97
CA ASP A 166 -17.17 6.53 13.16
C ASP A 166 -16.68 5.09 12.93
N GLY A 167 -16.44 4.71 11.67
CA GLY A 167 -16.01 3.39 11.29
C GLY A 167 -17.13 2.37 11.19
N ASP A 168 -18.38 2.79 11.26
CA ASP A 168 -19.56 1.94 11.09
C ASP A 168 -20.28 2.26 9.78
N PHE A 169 -20.40 1.26 8.91
CA PHE A 169 -21.09 1.42 7.64
C PHE A 169 -22.59 1.30 7.88
N GLY A 170 -23.20 2.38 8.35
CA GLY A 170 -24.64 2.52 8.54
C GLY A 170 -25.37 3.12 7.34
N PRO A 171 -26.69 3.35 7.46
CA PRO A 171 -27.53 3.90 6.38
C PRO A 171 -27.06 5.28 5.87
N GLY A 172 -26.44 6.09 6.73
CA GLY A 172 -25.87 7.37 6.32
C GLY A 172 -24.70 7.20 5.34
N THR A 173 -23.79 6.27 5.63
CA THR A 173 -22.65 5.92 4.77
C THR A 173 -23.13 5.32 3.44
N GLU A 174 -24.13 4.44 3.48
CA GLU A 174 -24.76 3.86 2.28
C GLU A 174 -25.32 4.94 1.34
N ALA A 175 -26.11 5.87 1.88
CA ALA A 175 -26.68 6.97 1.11
C ALA A 175 -25.61 7.87 0.47
N ALA A 176 -24.50 8.11 1.18
CA ALA A 176 -23.39 8.88 0.65
C ALA A 176 -22.65 8.14 -0.48
N VAL A 177 -22.46 6.81 -0.35
CA VAL A 177 -21.90 5.96 -1.40
C VAL A 177 -22.78 5.99 -2.65
N GLU A 178 -24.11 5.86 -2.50
CA GLU A 178 -25.03 5.97 -3.64
C GLU A 178 -24.94 7.32 -4.34
N LYS A 179 -24.86 8.42 -3.59
CA LYS A 179 -24.71 9.77 -4.16
C LYS A 179 -23.40 9.91 -4.93
N PHE A 180 -22.29 9.41 -4.39
CA PHE A 180 -21.02 9.36 -5.08
C PHE A 180 -21.14 8.56 -6.39
N GLN A 181 -21.71 7.36 -6.32
CA GLN A 181 -21.92 6.51 -7.49
C GLN A 181 -22.77 7.21 -8.57
N ARG A 182 -23.84 7.92 -8.19
CA ARG A 182 -24.66 8.73 -9.13
C ARG A 182 -23.85 9.85 -9.77
N ALA A 183 -23.09 10.61 -8.97
CA ALA A 183 -22.26 11.72 -9.44
C ALA A 183 -21.18 11.27 -10.43
N HIS A 184 -20.70 10.03 -10.30
CA HIS A 184 -19.67 9.44 -11.15
C HIS A 184 -20.22 8.44 -12.18
N HIS A 185 -21.53 8.48 -12.48
CA HIS A 185 -22.19 7.65 -13.50
C HIS A 185 -21.99 6.13 -13.31
N MET A 186 -21.98 5.68 -12.06
CA MET A 186 -21.91 4.28 -11.66
C MET A 186 -23.30 3.77 -11.23
N THR A 187 -23.46 2.45 -11.13
CA THR A 187 -24.66 1.87 -10.51
C THR A 187 -24.73 2.29 -9.04
N PRO A 188 -25.80 2.97 -8.58
CA PRO A 188 -25.92 3.42 -7.21
C PRO A 188 -26.51 2.31 -6.33
N ASP A 189 -25.69 1.29 -6.05
CA ASP A 189 -26.08 0.11 -5.27
C ASP A 189 -25.73 0.23 -3.77
N GLY A 190 -25.14 1.36 -3.34
CA GLY A 190 -24.77 1.60 -1.95
C GLY A 190 -23.57 0.77 -1.47
N ILE A 191 -22.95 0.01 -2.37
CA ILE A 191 -21.82 -0.89 -2.07
C ILE A 191 -20.53 -0.26 -2.59
N ALA A 192 -19.61 0.03 -1.68
CA ALA A 192 -18.27 0.49 -2.01
C ALA A 192 -17.37 -0.70 -2.41
N GLY A 193 -17.63 -1.27 -3.58
CA GLY A 193 -16.80 -2.31 -4.20
C GLY A 193 -15.49 -1.77 -4.79
N PRO A 194 -14.62 -2.64 -5.36
CA PRO A 194 -13.31 -2.24 -5.88
C PRO A 194 -13.38 -1.09 -6.90
N LYS A 195 -14.41 -1.07 -7.75
CA LYS A 195 -14.63 0.01 -8.74
C LYS A 195 -14.93 1.34 -8.03
N THR A 196 -15.82 1.33 -7.05
CA THR A 196 -16.22 2.51 -6.26
C THR A 196 -15.02 3.03 -5.44
N LEU A 197 -14.30 2.14 -4.75
CA LEU A 197 -13.12 2.49 -3.96
C LEU A 197 -11.98 3.04 -4.82
N ASN A 198 -11.75 2.47 -6.01
CA ASN A 198 -10.74 3.02 -6.93
C ASN A 198 -11.15 4.40 -7.47
N ALA A 199 -12.43 4.59 -7.82
CA ALA A 199 -12.93 5.88 -8.28
C ALA A 199 -12.79 6.93 -7.17
N LEU A 200 -13.21 6.63 -5.94
CA LEU A 200 -13.00 7.48 -4.77
C LEU A 200 -11.52 7.83 -4.61
N ARG A 201 -10.63 6.83 -4.64
CA ARG A 201 -9.19 7.07 -4.53
C ARG A 201 -8.66 7.99 -5.61
N MET A 202 -9.11 7.84 -6.86
CA MET A 202 -8.69 8.70 -7.96
C MET A 202 -9.21 10.15 -7.83
N VAL A 203 -10.35 10.35 -7.17
CA VAL A 203 -10.95 11.67 -6.99
C VAL A 203 -10.39 12.38 -5.76
N VAL A 204 -10.18 11.65 -4.66
CA VAL A 204 -9.58 12.18 -3.41
C VAL A 204 -8.06 12.33 -3.53
N HIS A 205 -7.43 11.40 -4.23
CA HIS A 205 -6.01 11.40 -4.55
C HIS A 205 -5.86 11.33 -6.07
N PRO A 206 -6.13 12.44 -6.79
CA PRO A 206 -5.77 12.48 -8.20
C PRO A 206 -4.30 12.12 -8.29
N SER A 207 -4.00 11.07 -9.06
CA SER A 207 -2.63 10.61 -9.30
C SER A 207 -1.81 11.83 -9.63
N GLN A 208 -0.95 12.25 -8.70
CA GLN A 208 -0.11 13.41 -8.96
C GLN A 208 0.73 13.06 -10.19
N PRO A 209 0.79 13.94 -11.20
CA PRO A 209 1.59 13.66 -12.38
C PRO A 209 3.01 13.34 -11.91
N ASN A 210 3.53 12.20 -12.35
CA ASN A 210 4.88 11.78 -12.07
C ASN A 210 5.84 12.40 -13.11
N LEU A 211 7.15 12.27 -12.92
CA LEU A 211 8.16 12.87 -13.79
C LEU A 211 8.06 12.43 -15.25
N ALA A 212 7.49 11.26 -15.56
CA ALA A 212 7.25 10.82 -16.93
C ALA A 212 5.98 11.43 -17.55
N ASP A 213 5.07 12.00 -16.75
CA ASP A 213 3.89 12.68 -17.28
C ASP A 213 4.27 14.00 -17.94
N ALA A 214 3.82 14.20 -19.18
CA ALA A 214 4.17 15.39 -19.99
C ALA A 214 3.75 16.72 -19.35
N THR A 215 2.77 16.71 -18.44
CA THR A 215 2.30 17.89 -17.71
C THR A 215 3.12 18.19 -16.46
N HIS A 216 4.06 17.33 -16.07
CA HIS A 216 4.88 17.53 -14.88
C HIS A 216 5.99 18.55 -15.17
N PRO A 217 6.23 19.55 -14.28
CA PRO A 217 7.25 20.58 -14.52
C PRO A 217 8.67 20.01 -14.66
N GLY A 218 8.96 18.87 -14.04
CA GLY A 218 10.24 18.16 -14.17
C GLY A 218 10.36 17.24 -15.39
N ASN A 219 9.31 17.10 -16.21
CA ASN A 219 9.30 16.14 -17.31
C ASN A 219 10.41 16.40 -18.34
N GLY A 220 10.64 17.66 -18.70
CA GLY A 220 11.70 18.01 -19.66
C GLY A 220 13.08 17.57 -19.19
N MET A 221 13.40 17.77 -17.91
CA MET A 221 14.69 17.34 -17.35
C MET A 221 14.78 15.82 -17.17
N TYR A 222 13.67 15.17 -16.82
CA TYR A 222 13.59 13.72 -16.77
C TYR A 222 13.85 13.08 -18.14
N LEU A 223 13.22 13.57 -19.21
CA LEU A 223 13.42 13.06 -20.57
C LEU A 223 14.88 13.22 -21.04
N GLN A 224 15.53 14.34 -20.69
CA GLN A 224 16.95 14.56 -20.97
C GLN A 224 17.85 13.56 -20.23
N ALA A 225 17.61 13.36 -18.94
CA ALA A 225 18.35 12.38 -18.15
C ALA A 225 18.11 10.94 -18.64
N LEU A 226 16.88 10.62 -19.03
CA LEU A 226 16.48 9.31 -19.54
C LEU A 226 17.22 8.98 -20.84
N ASP A 227 17.20 9.90 -21.80
CA ASP A 227 17.92 9.80 -23.07
C ASP A 227 19.44 9.62 -22.84
N ALA A 228 20.03 10.35 -21.88
CA ALA A 228 21.43 10.19 -21.52
C ALA A 228 21.74 8.84 -20.85
N VAL A 229 20.89 8.33 -19.96
CA VAL A 229 21.03 6.99 -19.36
C VAL A 229 20.87 5.89 -20.41
N HIS A 230 19.95 6.03 -21.36
CA HIS A 230 19.79 5.06 -22.44
C HIS A 230 21.02 4.99 -23.35
N ARG A 231 21.65 6.13 -23.63
CA ARG A 231 22.95 6.15 -24.33
C ARG A 231 24.03 5.42 -23.53
N LEU A 232 24.09 5.64 -22.22
CA LEU A 232 25.02 4.95 -21.33
C LEU A 232 24.79 3.44 -21.33
N ASP A 233 23.54 2.98 -21.28
CA ASP A 233 23.21 1.55 -21.35
C ASP A 233 23.62 0.95 -22.70
N ALA A 234 23.33 1.64 -23.82
CA ALA A 234 23.77 1.21 -25.14
C ALA A 234 25.30 1.09 -25.25
N GLN A 235 26.05 2.05 -24.68
CA GLN A 235 27.52 1.99 -24.61
C GLN A 235 28.04 0.78 -23.81
N ARG A 236 27.26 0.33 -22.82
CA ARG A 236 27.57 -0.87 -22.00
C ARG A 236 26.93 -2.14 -22.54
N GLY A 237 26.35 -2.12 -23.74
CA GLY A 237 25.71 -3.28 -24.36
C GLY A 237 24.46 -3.76 -23.61
N ARG A 238 23.78 -2.87 -22.89
CA ARG A 238 22.53 -3.16 -22.16
C ARG A 238 21.34 -2.48 -22.85
N ALA A 239 20.19 -3.14 -22.78
CA ALA A 239 18.93 -2.52 -23.15
C ALA A 239 18.39 -1.72 -21.95
N PRO A 240 17.78 -0.54 -22.19
CA PRO A 240 17.13 0.21 -21.12
C PRO A 240 16.01 -0.58 -20.43
N ASP A 241 15.90 -0.43 -19.12
CA ASP A 241 14.89 -1.07 -18.28
C ASP A 241 14.38 -0.15 -17.16
N GLN A 242 13.56 -0.69 -16.25
CA GLN A 242 13.00 0.06 -15.13
C GLN A 242 14.07 0.69 -14.21
N ARG A 243 15.26 0.08 -14.11
CA ARG A 243 16.37 0.61 -13.30
C ARG A 243 16.98 1.81 -14.01
N SER A 244 17.05 1.79 -15.34
CA SER A 244 17.42 2.94 -16.16
C SER A 244 16.46 4.12 -15.92
N ASP A 245 15.15 3.86 -15.90
CA ASP A 245 14.13 4.88 -15.62
C ASP A 245 14.27 5.49 -14.22
N ASN A 246 14.50 4.65 -13.21
CA ASN A 246 14.69 5.08 -11.83
C ASN A 246 15.96 5.92 -11.65
N LEU A 247 17.07 5.50 -12.29
CA LEU A 247 18.32 6.26 -12.30
C LEU A 247 18.15 7.63 -12.96
N ALA A 248 17.48 7.67 -14.11
CA ALA A 248 17.18 8.91 -14.82
C ALA A 248 16.34 9.88 -13.97
N ALA A 249 15.34 9.37 -13.24
CA ALA A 249 14.53 10.18 -12.34
C ALA A 249 15.35 10.79 -11.20
N ALA A 250 16.21 10.01 -10.56
CA ALA A 250 17.09 10.48 -9.49
C ALA A 250 18.07 11.56 -10.00
N LEU A 251 18.66 11.34 -11.19
CA LEU A 251 19.56 12.30 -11.83
C LEU A 251 18.86 13.61 -12.18
N ALA A 252 17.62 13.56 -12.67
CA ALA A 252 16.83 14.76 -12.96
C ALA A 252 16.59 15.58 -11.68
N ILE A 253 16.20 14.94 -10.57
CA ILE A 253 15.98 15.62 -9.29
C ILE A 253 17.27 16.24 -8.78
N ALA A 254 18.36 15.48 -8.76
CA ALA A 254 19.65 15.99 -8.32
C ALA A 254 20.09 17.18 -9.19
N ALA A 255 19.92 17.08 -10.51
CA ALA A 255 20.27 18.16 -11.44
C ALA A 255 19.47 19.43 -11.12
N HIS A 256 18.16 19.31 -10.97
CA HIS A 256 17.30 20.43 -10.61
C HIS A 256 17.65 21.04 -9.24
N GLY A 257 17.77 20.21 -8.21
CA GLY A 257 18.09 20.66 -6.85
C GLY A 257 19.45 21.34 -6.74
N ASN A 258 20.40 20.97 -7.60
CA ASN A 258 21.74 21.60 -7.68
C ASN A 258 21.81 22.71 -8.75
N GLY A 259 20.67 23.15 -9.26
CA GLY A 259 20.55 24.31 -10.15
C GLY A 259 21.09 24.09 -11.56
N LEU A 260 21.22 22.84 -12.02
CA LEU A 260 21.37 22.57 -13.45
C LEU A 260 20.05 22.91 -14.15
N SER A 261 20.18 23.47 -15.34
CA SER A 261 19.05 23.85 -16.20
C SER A 261 18.65 22.77 -17.18
N ARG A 262 19.53 21.79 -17.43
CA ARG A 262 19.34 20.63 -18.31
C ARG A 262 20.36 19.55 -17.99
N VAL A 263 20.14 18.34 -18.53
CA VAL A 263 21.09 17.23 -18.49
C VAL A 263 21.54 16.90 -19.91
N ASP A 264 22.80 17.13 -20.22
CA ASP A 264 23.36 16.87 -21.57
C ASP A 264 23.97 15.45 -21.62
N HIS A 265 24.67 15.05 -20.55
CA HIS A 265 25.34 13.75 -20.45
C HIS A 265 25.12 13.09 -19.08
N VAL A 266 25.20 11.76 -19.07
CA VAL A 266 25.28 10.94 -17.85
C VAL A 266 26.49 10.04 -17.95
N VAL A 267 27.33 10.07 -16.93
CA VAL A 267 28.53 9.22 -16.83
C VAL A 267 28.59 8.52 -15.48
N LEU A 268 29.20 7.34 -15.44
CA LEU A 268 29.43 6.61 -14.20
C LEU A 268 30.85 6.85 -13.69
N SER A 269 31.03 6.79 -12.38
CA SER A 269 32.36 6.61 -11.80
C SER A 269 33.00 5.30 -12.26
N ASP A 270 34.32 5.20 -12.13
CA ASP A 270 35.08 4.01 -12.53
C ASP A 270 34.59 2.74 -11.83
N ASP A 271 34.24 2.84 -10.54
CA ASP A 271 33.67 1.77 -9.72
C ASP A 271 32.15 1.57 -9.93
N SER A 272 31.52 2.42 -10.76
CA SER A 272 30.07 2.45 -11.02
C SER A 272 29.19 2.67 -9.77
N SER A 273 29.75 3.17 -8.66
CA SER A 273 28.99 3.50 -7.45
C SER A 273 28.24 4.84 -7.55
N ARG A 274 28.74 5.77 -8.38
CA ARG A 274 28.15 7.10 -8.62
C ARG A 274 27.76 7.27 -10.09
N ALA A 275 26.67 8.00 -10.32
CA ALA A 275 26.30 8.51 -11.64
C ALA A 275 26.30 10.03 -11.60
N TYR A 276 26.91 10.67 -12.59
CA TYR A 276 27.03 12.11 -12.72
C TYR A 276 26.12 12.61 -13.84
N ALA A 277 25.21 13.53 -13.52
CA ALA A 277 24.50 14.32 -14.52
C ALA A 277 25.34 15.55 -14.86
N VAL A 278 25.64 15.75 -16.14
CA VAL A 278 26.52 16.82 -16.62
C VAL A 278 25.76 17.74 -17.56
N GLN A 279 25.91 19.05 -17.34
CA GLN A 279 25.47 20.11 -18.22
C GLN A 279 26.70 20.75 -18.90
N GLY A 280 26.63 20.83 -20.23
CA GLY A 280 27.71 21.28 -21.10
C GLY A 280 28.54 20.13 -21.66
N ASP A 281 29.55 20.50 -22.45
CA ASP A 281 30.54 19.56 -22.98
C ASP A 281 31.32 18.88 -21.84
N ILE A 282 31.48 17.56 -21.90
CA ILE A 282 32.15 16.77 -20.86
C ILE A 282 33.63 17.13 -20.70
N ASP A 283 34.29 17.56 -21.76
CA ASP A 283 35.71 17.93 -21.78
C ASP A 283 35.93 19.40 -21.38
N SER A 284 34.84 20.18 -21.23
CA SER A 284 34.92 21.57 -20.81
C SER A 284 35.30 21.70 -19.33
N LEU A 285 36.13 22.72 -19.02
CA LEU A 285 36.41 23.16 -17.65
C LEU A 285 35.21 23.86 -17.00
N PHE A 286 34.26 24.35 -17.81
CA PHE A 286 33.07 25.08 -17.35
C PHE A 286 31.82 24.20 -17.27
N LYS A 287 31.97 22.87 -17.41
CA LYS A 287 30.85 21.95 -17.21
C LYS A 287 30.32 22.09 -15.79
N ARG A 288 29.00 21.94 -15.65
CA ARG A 288 28.34 21.84 -14.35
C ARG A 288 27.88 20.41 -14.18
N TYR A 289 28.02 19.87 -12.99
CA TYR A 289 27.60 18.51 -12.74
C TYR A 289 27.05 18.36 -11.33
N THR A 290 26.31 17.29 -11.15
CA THR A 290 25.89 16.76 -9.85
C THR A 290 25.93 15.25 -9.95
N ASP A 291 25.79 14.56 -8.81
CA ASP A 291 25.92 13.13 -8.75
C ASP A 291 24.94 12.48 -7.77
N VAL A 292 24.64 11.21 -8.05
CA VAL A 292 23.77 10.36 -7.25
C VAL A 292 24.45 9.03 -6.95
N ASP A 293 24.07 8.41 -5.83
CA ASP A 293 24.41 7.03 -5.55
C ASP A 293 23.59 6.10 -6.46
N VAL A 294 24.26 5.24 -7.22
CA VAL A 294 23.60 4.38 -8.22
C VAL A 294 22.72 3.34 -7.56
N ALA A 295 23.16 2.72 -6.46
CA ALA A 295 22.43 1.65 -5.79
C ALA A 295 21.13 2.18 -5.18
N GLN A 296 21.17 3.37 -4.57
CA GLN A 296 19.99 4.07 -4.08
C GLN A 296 19.08 4.51 -5.23
N ALA A 297 19.66 5.08 -6.30
CA ALA A 297 18.90 5.61 -7.43
C ALA A 297 18.08 4.53 -8.15
N ILE A 298 18.70 3.41 -8.52
CA ILE A 298 17.99 2.33 -9.23
C ILE A 298 16.91 1.66 -8.36
N GLY A 299 17.07 1.71 -7.04
CA GLY A 299 16.12 1.17 -6.06
C GLY A 299 14.97 2.11 -5.73
N THR A 300 15.03 3.37 -6.15
CA THR A 300 14.00 4.39 -5.86
C THR A 300 13.02 4.49 -7.04
N PRO A 301 11.74 4.08 -6.88
CA PRO A 301 10.78 4.12 -7.98
C PRO A 301 10.51 5.54 -8.50
N LEU A 302 10.26 5.69 -9.80
CA LEU A 302 9.91 6.96 -10.46
C LEU A 302 8.84 7.78 -9.71
N VAL A 303 7.79 7.12 -9.21
CA VAL A 303 6.71 7.79 -8.46
C VAL A 303 7.24 8.44 -7.18
N GLN A 304 8.14 7.77 -6.45
CA GLN A 304 8.75 8.30 -5.23
C GLN A 304 9.69 9.47 -5.56
N SER A 305 10.49 9.34 -6.62
CA SER A 305 11.30 10.42 -7.17
C SER A 305 10.45 11.65 -7.54
N SER A 306 9.26 11.44 -8.12
CA SER A 306 8.36 12.53 -8.52
C SER A 306 7.83 13.34 -7.33
N VAL A 307 7.57 12.69 -6.19
CA VAL A 307 7.19 13.38 -4.95
C VAL A 307 8.35 14.23 -4.44
N GLN A 308 9.59 13.74 -4.51
CA GLN A 308 10.78 14.51 -4.10
C GLN A 308 10.95 15.79 -4.94
N TRP A 309 10.76 15.72 -6.26
CA TRP A 309 10.83 16.90 -7.13
C TRP A 309 9.88 18.01 -6.67
N GLN A 310 8.65 17.65 -6.29
CA GLN A 310 7.64 18.61 -5.84
C GLN A 310 8.04 19.28 -4.52
N HIS A 311 8.69 18.55 -3.62
CA HIS A 311 9.22 19.11 -2.38
C HIS A 311 10.36 20.10 -2.65
N ASP A 312 11.33 19.75 -3.50
CA ASP A 312 12.47 20.62 -3.82
C ASP A 312 12.01 21.89 -4.55
N SER A 313 11.09 21.77 -5.50
CA SER A 313 10.54 22.90 -6.25
C SER A 313 9.82 23.93 -5.36
N ARG A 314 9.18 23.47 -4.27
CA ARG A 314 8.52 24.35 -3.29
C ARG A 314 9.52 25.12 -2.41
N GLN A 315 10.74 24.61 -2.23
CA GLN A 315 11.77 25.27 -1.44
C GLN A 315 12.58 26.29 -2.27
N VAL A 316 12.74 26.05 -3.57
CA VAL A 316 13.51 26.93 -4.47
C VAL A 316 12.71 28.18 -4.89
N ASN A 317 11.37 28.18 -4.77
CA ASN A 317 10.51 29.30 -5.19
C ASN A 317 9.69 29.92 -4.01
N PRO A 318 10.25 30.82 -3.18
CA PRO A 318 9.48 31.52 -2.15
C PRO A 318 8.65 32.72 -2.67
N THR A 319 8.64 33.03 -3.98
CA THR A 319 7.92 34.19 -4.55
C THR A 319 6.77 33.77 -5.46
N GLN A 320 5.73 33.21 -4.86
CA GLN A 320 4.34 33.26 -5.36
C GLN A 320 3.34 32.99 -4.23
N ALA A 321 3.62 33.56 -3.05
CA ALA A 321 2.56 33.83 -2.08
C ALA A 321 1.90 35.14 -2.50
N THR A 322 0.63 35.07 -2.87
CA THR A 322 -0.28 36.21 -3.07
C THR A 322 -0.07 37.23 -1.95
N PRO A 323 0.15 38.54 -2.23
CA PRO A 323 0.17 39.52 -1.16
C PRO A 323 -1.18 39.49 -0.43
N PRO A 324 -1.21 39.55 0.91
CA PRO A 324 -2.46 39.79 1.60
C PRO A 324 -2.98 41.16 1.14
N VAL A 325 -4.23 41.18 0.69
CA VAL A 325 -4.98 42.42 0.50
C VAL A 325 -5.06 43.09 1.86
N GLN A 326 -4.12 43.98 2.15
CA GLN A 326 -4.27 44.94 3.24
C GLN A 326 -5.46 45.82 2.86
N GLN A 327 -6.59 45.56 3.53
CA GLN A 327 -7.68 46.51 3.61
C GLN A 327 -7.07 47.86 3.99
N MET A 328 -7.12 48.81 3.06
CA MET A 328 -6.98 50.24 3.36
C MET A 328 -8.07 50.58 4.37
N GLN A 329 -7.74 50.52 5.66
CA GLN A 329 -8.49 51.21 6.68
C GLN A 329 -8.27 52.71 6.45
N ASN A 330 -9.31 53.30 5.86
CA ASN A 330 -9.54 54.71 5.73
C ASN A 330 -9.41 55.38 7.12
N PRO A 331 -8.46 56.29 7.37
CA PRO A 331 -8.46 57.07 8.59
C PRO A 331 -9.62 58.06 8.51
N GLN A 332 -10.66 57.84 9.32
CA GLN A 332 -11.68 58.84 9.59
C GLN A 332 -10.99 60.09 10.16
N MET A 333 -11.26 61.23 9.53
CA MET A 333 -10.91 62.55 10.02
C MET A 333 -11.62 62.80 11.35
N ASP A 334 -10.87 62.88 12.45
CA ASP A 334 -11.31 63.59 13.66
C ASP A 334 -10.66 64.97 13.65
N GLN A 335 -11.48 65.98 13.35
CA GLN A 335 -11.12 67.39 13.47
C GLN A 335 -11.25 67.82 14.94
N PRO A 336 -10.25 68.46 15.55
CA PRO A 336 -10.47 69.17 16.80
C PRO A 336 -11.17 70.51 16.54
N VAL A 337 -12.36 70.65 17.13
CA VAL A 337 -13.10 71.90 17.27
C VAL A 337 -12.25 72.89 18.08
N VAL A 338 -11.71 73.92 17.42
CA VAL A 338 -11.15 75.08 18.10
C VAL A 338 -12.17 76.20 18.05
N GLN A 339 -12.73 76.51 19.21
CA GLN A 339 -13.63 77.64 19.43
C GLN A 339 -12.93 78.97 19.14
N ARG A 340 -13.69 79.88 18.52
CA ARG A 340 -13.28 81.26 18.28
C ARG A 340 -13.46 82.16 19.52
N SER A 341 -12.62 83.19 19.56
CA SER A 341 -12.88 84.57 20.01
C SER A 341 -12.64 84.88 21.50
N PRO A 342 -12.32 86.15 21.87
CA PRO A 342 -12.65 87.43 21.21
C PRO A 342 -11.82 87.80 19.98
#